data_AF-A0A938GLC5-F1
#
_entry.id   AF-A0A938GLC5-F1
#
_cell.length_a   1.000
_cell.length_b   1.000
_cell.length_c   1.000
_cell.angle_alpha   90.00
_cell.angle_beta   90.00
_cell.angle_gamma   90.00
#
_symmetry.space_group_name_H-M   'P 1'
#
loop_
_entity.id
_entity.type
_entity.pdbx_description
1 polymer ?
#
loop_
_entity_poly.entity_id
_entity_poly.type
_entity_poly.pdbx_seq_one_letter_code
_entity_poly.pdbx_strand_id
1 'polypeptide(L)'
;MSVYPGYLVAQLPAGVETNKTALAPYIRIPTNAPPIMLVHATDDNVAGPENSVVMYQALKHAGVSAELHIYAKGGHGFGVRKGSHAASTWTDRCLAW
;
A
#
# COMPACT_ATOMS: atom_id res chain seq x y z
N MET A 1 9.19 -6.76 4.22
CA MET A 1 9.55 -5.87 3.09
C MET A 1 8.60 -4.67 3.09
N SER A 2 9.11 -3.45 2.97
CA SER A 2 8.27 -2.24 2.81
C SER A 2 7.89 -2.07 1.35
N VAL A 3 6.60 -1.91 1.05
CA VAL A 3 6.11 -1.72 -0.31
C VAL A 3 5.28 -0.45 -0.38
N TYR A 4 5.58 0.39 -1.37
CA TYR A 4 4.69 1.45 -1.82
C TYR A 4 3.86 0.91 -2.99
N PRO A 5 2.55 0.69 -2.81
CA PRO A 5 1.78 -0.08 -3.77
C PRO A 5 0.93 0.79 -4.71
N GLY A 6 1.17 0.65 -6.01
CA GLY A 6 0.22 1.05 -7.05
C GLY A 6 -0.25 -0.18 -7.83
N TYR A 7 -1.32 -0.04 -8.61
CA TYR A 7 -1.86 -1.10 -9.49
C TYR A 7 -2.28 -2.39 -8.76
N LEU A 8 -2.64 -2.29 -7.47
CA LEU A 8 -3.10 -3.43 -6.69
C LEU A 8 -4.61 -3.62 -6.74
N VAL A 9 -5.38 -2.59 -7.09
CA VAL A 9 -6.81 -2.71 -7.33
C VAL A 9 -7.08 -3.29 -8.73
N ALA A 10 -8.26 -3.89 -8.92
CA ALA A 10 -8.66 -4.37 -10.24
C ALA A 10 -8.81 -3.21 -11.24
N GLN A 11 -8.21 -3.40 -12.42
CA GLN A 11 -8.20 -2.43 -13.51
C GLN A 11 -8.77 -3.06 -14.78
N LEU A 12 -9.87 -2.50 -15.29
CA LEU A 12 -10.55 -2.96 -16.51
C LEU A 12 -11.10 -1.75 -17.30
N PRO A 13 -10.44 -1.27 -18.36
CA PRO A 13 -9.20 -1.77 -18.96
C PRO A 13 -7.95 -1.47 -18.11
N ALA A 14 -6.81 -2.08 -18.46
CA ALA A 14 -5.54 -1.87 -17.77
C ALA A 14 -5.19 -0.37 -17.69
N GLY A 15 -4.76 0.10 -16.50
CA GLY A 15 -4.48 1.51 -16.25
C GLY A 15 -5.70 2.33 -15.80
N VAL A 16 -6.91 1.76 -15.79
CA VAL A 16 -8.10 2.41 -15.24
C VAL A 16 -8.57 1.63 -14.01
N GLU A 17 -8.41 2.21 -12.83
CA GLU A 17 -8.97 1.63 -11.60
C GLU A 17 -10.49 1.58 -11.68
N THR A 18 -11.05 0.38 -11.68
CA THR A 18 -12.51 0.20 -11.81
C THR A 18 -13.15 -0.41 -10.57
N ASN A 19 -12.36 -1.07 -9.72
CA ASN A 19 -12.86 -1.58 -8.45
C ASN A 19 -11.81 -1.47 -7.34
N LYS A 20 -11.95 -0.41 -6.54
CA LYS A 20 -11.10 -0.10 -5.38
C LYS A 20 -11.22 -1.08 -4.20
N THR A 21 -12.16 -2.04 -4.28
CA THR A 21 -12.39 -3.04 -3.23
C THR A 21 -11.94 -4.45 -3.63
N ALA A 22 -11.50 -4.64 -4.87
CA ALA A 22 -11.04 -5.94 -5.38
C ALA A 22 -9.55 -5.87 -5.74
N LEU A 23 -8.79 -6.88 -5.30
CA LEU A 23 -7.39 -7.04 -5.68
C LEU A 23 -7.29 -7.35 -7.17
N ALA A 24 -6.25 -6.85 -7.83
CA ALA A 24 -6.03 -7.12 -9.24
C ALA A 24 -5.96 -8.63 -9.51
N PRO A 25 -6.65 -9.14 -10.55
CA PRO A 25 -6.88 -10.57 -10.74
C PRO A 25 -5.62 -11.37 -11.07
N TYR A 26 -4.51 -10.70 -11.38
CA TYR A 26 -3.20 -11.30 -11.65
C TYR A 26 -2.27 -11.31 -10.43
N ILE A 27 -2.65 -10.68 -9.31
CA ILE A 27 -1.87 -10.75 -8.07
C ILE A 27 -2.13 -12.10 -7.40
N ARG A 28 -1.04 -12.74 -6.96
CA ARG A 28 -1.06 -14.00 -6.20
C ARG A 28 -0.21 -13.81 -4.95
N ILE A 29 -0.77 -14.15 -3.80
CA ILE A 29 -0.03 -14.16 -2.53
C ILE A 29 0.56 -15.56 -2.36
N PRO A 30 1.90 -15.71 -2.33
CA PRO A 30 2.52 -17.01 -2.15
C PRO A 30 2.32 -17.49 -0.70
N THR A 31 2.29 -18.80 -0.50
CA THR A 31 2.08 -19.42 0.83
C THR A 31 3.19 -19.12 1.83
N ASN A 32 4.39 -18.81 1.35
CA ASN A 32 5.55 -18.42 2.15
C ASN A 32 5.83 -16.91 2.09
N ALA A 33 4.80 -16.09 1.81
CA ALA A 33 4.96 -14.65 1.80
C ALA A 33 5.57 -14.17 3.14
N PRO A 34 6.64 -13.36 3.10
CA PRO A 34 7.24 -12.82 4.31
C PRO A 34 6.28 -11.78 4.94
N PRO A 35 6.53 -11.35 6.18
CA PRO A 35 5.87 -10.19 6.72
C PRO A 35 6.01 -8.96 5.80
N ILE A 36 4.91 -8.22 5.62
CA ILE A 36 4.85 -7.07 4.71
C ILE A 36 4.36 -5.83 5.47
N MET A 37 5.06 -4.72 5.28
CA MET A 37 4.62 -3.40 5.73
C MET A 37 4.23 -2.56 4.51
N LEU A 38 3.04 -1.97 4.56
CA LEU A 38 2.50 -1.10 3.51
C LEU A 38 2.45 0.33 4.03
N VAL A 39 2.88 1.29 3.20
CA VAL A 39 2.89 2.70 3.54
C VAL A 39 2.28 3.49 2.38
N HIS A 40 1.30 4.36 2.69
CA HIS A 40 0.59 5.15 1.69
C HIS A 40 0.21 6.54 2.22
N ALA A 41 0.01 7.52 1.33
CA ALA A 41 -0.62 8.79 1.64
C ALA A 41 -2.08 8.82 1.14
N THR A 42 -2.98 9.45 1.90
CA THR A 42 -4.39 9.64 1.52
C THR A 42 -4.54 10.59 0.34
N ASP A 43 -3.67 11.60 0.23
CA ASP A 43 -3.66 12.60 -0.84
C ASP A 43 -2.85 12.16 -2.08
N ASP A 44 -2.63 10.86 -2.24
CA ASP A 44 -2.09 10.29 -3.48
C ASP A 44 -3.16 10.25 -4.57
N ASN A 45 -3.08 11.19 -5.51
CA ASN A 45 -4.01 11.30 -6.63
C ASN A 45 -3.60 10.46 -7.85
N VAL A 46 -2.50 9.72 -7.79
CA VAL A 46 -2.00 8.88 -8.91
C VAL A 46 -2.33 7.42 -8.67
N ALA A 47 -2.12 6.92 -7.45
CA ALA A 47 -2.53 5.60 -7.00
C ALA A 47 -3.17 5.77 -5.63
N GLY A 48 -4.50 5.72 -5.55
CA GLY A 48 -5.18 5.99 -4.29
C GLY A 48 -4.79 5.00 -3.18
N PRO A 49 -4.95 5.38 -1.89
CA PRO A 49 -4.61 4.54 -0.75
C PRO A 49 -5.37 3.20 -0.74
N GLU A 50 -6.47 3.08 -1.48
CA GLU A 50 -7.24 1.85 -1.64
C GLU A 50 -6.40 0.69 -2.19
N ASN A 51 -5.34 0.98 -2.96
CA ASN A 51 -4.36 -0.03 -3.38
C ASN A 51 -3.69 -0.71 -2.19
N SER A 52 -3.26 0.06 -1.18
CA SER A 52 -2.72 -0.50 0.06
C SER A 52 -3.78 -1.22 0.87
N VAL A 53 -4.99 -0.67 0.96
CA VAL A 53 -6.08 -1.24 1.77
C VAL A 53 -6.47 -2.62 1.26
N VAL A 54 -6.69 -2.77 -0.05
CA VAL A 54 -7.11 -4.06 -0.62
C VAL A 54 -6.03 -5.12 -0.50
N MET A 55 -4.75 -4.73 -0.64
CA MET A 55 -3.62 -5.64 -0.46
C MET A 55 -3.48 -6.08 1.01
N TYR A 56 -3.62 -5.14 1.95
CA TYR A 56 -3.61 -5.48 3.37
C TYR A 56 -4.71 -6.50 3.73
N GLN A 57 -5.93 -6.29 3.23
CA GLN A 57 -7.03 -7.23 3.45
C GLN A 57 -6.73 -8.60 2.84
N ALA A 58 -6.19 -8.65 1.62
CA ALA A 58 -5.82 -9.91 0.97
C ALA A 58 -4.71 -10.66 1.73
N LEU A 59 -3.68 -9.95 2.20
CA LEU A 59 -2.60 -10.52 3.04
C LEU A 59 -3.15 -11.08 4.35
N LYS A 60 -4.02 -10.32 5.02
CA LYS A 60 -4.68 -10.75 6.26
C LYS A 60 -5.52 -12.01 6.04
N HIS A 61 -6.31 -12.08 4.98
CA HIS A 61 -7.11 -13.27 4.65
C HIS A 61 -6.24 -14.48 4.30
N ALA A 62 -5.05 -14.26 3.73
CA ALA A 62 -4.07 -15.30 3.45
C ALA A 62 -3.25 -15.73 4.69
N GLY A 63 -3.48 -15.15 5.87
CA GLY A 63 -2.75 -15.46 7.09
C GLY A 63 -1.32 -14.89 7.12
N VAL A 64 -1.00 -13.94 6.24
CA VAL A 64 0.32 -13.29 6.18
C VAL A 64 0.37 -12.16 7.20
N SER A 65 1.45 -12.10 8.00
CA SER A 65 1.68 -10.97 8.91
C SER A 65 1.83 -9.69 8.10
N ALA A 66 0.96 -8.71 8.35
CA ALA A 66 0.93 -7.48 7.59
C ALA A 66 0.64 -6.27 8.48
N GLU A 67 1.25 -5.14 8.15
CA GLU A 67 1.03 -3.84 8.80
C GLU A 67 0.77 -2.76 7.74
N LEU A 68 -0.13 -1.83 8.01
CA LEU A 68 -0.53 -0.77 7.08
C LEU A 68 -0.53 0.60 7.77
N HIS A 69 0.23 1.54 7.22
CA HIS A 69 0.21 2.95 7.60
C HIS A 69 -0.34 3.81 6.46
N ILE A 70 -1.40 4.57 6.76
CA ILE A 70 -1.96 5.57 5.84
C ILE A 70 -1.81 6.95 6.49
N TYR A 71 -1.06 7.83 5.83
CA TYR A 71 -0.82 9.20 6.28
C TYR A 71 -1.75 10.17 5.55
N ALA A 72 -2.33 11.14 6.25
CA ALA A 72 -3.26 12.08 5.63
C ALA A 72 -2.62 12.96 4.53
N LYS A 73 -1.32 13.24 4.63
CA LYS A 73 -0.56 14.06 3.67
C LYS A 73 0.81 13.47 3.36
N GLY A 74 1.18 13.48 2.09
CA GLY A 74 2.49 13.07 1.57
C GLY A 74 2.54 13.12 0.04
N GLY A 75 1.41 12.95 -0.63
CA GLY A 75 1.31 12.88 -2.08
C GLY A 75 1.91 11.60 -2.66
N HIS A 76 1.97 11.54 -3.99
CA HIS A 76 2.53 10.40 -4.71
C HIS A 76 4.05 10.32 -4.54
N GLY A 77 4.58 9.12 -4.25
CA GLY A 77 6.02 8.86 -4.26
C GLY A 77 6.84 9.73 -3.32
N PHE A 78 6.35 10.05 -2.11
CA PHE A 78 7.08 10.92 -1.17
C PHE A 78 8.44 10.36 -0.73
N GLY A 79 8.62 9.04 -0.75
CA GLY A 79 9.90 8.38 -0.47
C GLY A 79 10.40 8.69 0.94
N VAL A 80 11.72 8.82 1.10
CA VAL A 80 12.37 9.17 2.39
C VAL A 80 12.65 10.67 2.52
N ARG A 81 11.95 11.51 1.76
CA ARG A 81 12.16 12.96 1.79
C ARG A 81 11.76 13.51 3.15
N LYS A 82 12.65 14.32 3.73
CA LYS A 82 12.33 15.11 4.92
C LYS A 82 11.25 16.12 4.57
N GLY A 83 10.31 16.33 5.49
CA GLY A 83 9.19 17.25 5.30
C GLY A 83 8.41 17.44 6.60
N SER A 84 7.49 18.40 6.59
CA SER A 84 6.67 18.75 7.76
C SER A 84 5.45 17.84 7.96
N HIS A 85 5.14 16.96 7.01
CA HIS A 85 4.03 16.02 7.11
C HIS A 85 4.46 14.75 7.85
N ALA A 86 3.53 14.13 8.59
CA ALA A 86 3.80 12.90 9.34
C ALA A 86 4.30 11.74 8.45
N ALA A 87 3.95 11.74 7.15
CA ALA A 87 4.49 10.77 6.21
C ALA A 87 6.03 10.77 6.14
N SER A 88 6.71 11.87 6.47
CA SER A 88 8.19 11.92 6.45
C SER A 88 8.86 11.06 7.53
N THR A 89 8.10 10.59 8.53
CA THR A 89 8.60 9.73 9.62
C THR A 89 8.25 8.25 9.42
N TRP A 90 7.79 7.84 8.23
CA TRP A 90 7.37 6.47 7.99
C TRP A 90 8.50 5.45 8.21
N THR A 91 9.75 5.85 7.95
CA THR A 91 10.93 5.01 8.18
C THR A 91 11.10 4.64 9.64
N ASP A 92 10.69 5.51 10.57
CA ASP A 92 10.77 5.23 12.00
C ASP A 92 9.78 4.12 12.40
N ARG A 93 8.61 4.08 11.74
CA ARG A 93 7.65 2.98 11.88
C ARG A 93 8.20 1.70 11.28
N CYS A 94 8.89 1.78 10.14
CA CYS A 94 9.54 0.62 9.53
C CYS A 94 10.69 0.06 10.37
N LEU A 95 11.41 0.91 11.12
CA LEU A 95 12.48 0.46 12.03
C LEU A 95 11.94 -0.16 13.32
N ALA A 96 10.75 0.25 13.76
CA ALA A 96 10.10 -0.29 14.95
C ALA A 96 9.36 -1.62 14.70
N TRP A 97 9.08 -1.92 13.43
CA TRP A 97 8.43 -3.13 12.95
C TRP A 97 9.45 -4.26 12.75
#